data_AF-A0A428WZ39-F1
#
_entry.id   AF-A0A428WZ39-F1
#
_cell.length_a   1.000
_cell.length_b   1.000
_cell.length_c   1.000
_cell.angle_alpha   90.00
_cell.angle_beta   90.00
_cell.angle_gamma   90.00
#
_symmetry.space_group_name_H-M   'P 1'
#
loop_
_entity.id
_entity.type
_entity.pdbx_description
1 polymer ?
#
loop_
_entity_poly.entity_id
_entity_poly.type
_entity_poly.pdbx_seq_one_letter_code
_entity_poly.pdbx_strand_id
1 'polypeptide(L)'
;MATTDRATTDRATTDRATTDRATTDRATTDRATTSMATTSRAAKNSAATDTAATSRAATSRDVARLAGVAQSTVSYVMSGRRSISAETRRRVESAIEELAFQPNAGARALKSQRTQVIGLMVPFGLDADTSGLLPFIETIANCAREQDHDILLVTRDEGSAGLTRLASRSLCDAIVLMDIETHDARIPVAAALAVPVILIGLPAEPLGLLCVDLDFEQAGRLAVQHLAETGHDRIVLIGHPRATVAREVNFVGRFRRGAIAAADAHGLPHTIVDQPERGPAGVAAALDQALDQALDRALATGPAARDALGLIVHDTEAVQPVLHGLTARGHRPGRDLSVVGLCPEALAESTTPPVTNVSLEPRDVSRRAMRTLFRLLDRDHPTAAAPVELVAARLTRRQTTMPG
;
A
#
# COMPACT_ATOMS: atom_id res chain seq x y z
N MET A 1 24.70 46.81 -35.63
CA MET A 1 26.14 47.09 -35.82
C MET A 1 26.93 46.00 -35.11
N ALA A 2 28.15 45.70 -35.59
CA ALA A 2 29.17 44.85 -34.93
C ALA A 2 28.75 43.42 -34.49
N THR A 3 29.00 42.45 -35.37
CA THR A 3 29.25 41.03 -35.04
C THR A 3 30.76 40.80 -34.77
N THR A 4 31.24 39.55 -34.84
CA THR A 4 32.65 39.07 -34.72
C THR A 4 33.21 39.05 -33.28
N ASP A 5 34.09 38.13 -32.86
CA ASP A 5 34.86 37.10 -33.61
C ASP A 5 35.23 35.84 -32.76
N ARG A 6 35.74 34.82 -33.46
CA ARG A 6 36.66 33.72 -33.07
C ARG A 6 36.14 32.29 -32.86
N ALA A 7 36.67 31.42 -33.71
CA ALA A 7 36.82 29.97 -33.59
C ALA A 7 38.30 29.58 -33.88
N THR A 8 38.60 28.30 -34.12
CA THR A 8 39.95 27.71 -34.45
C THR A 8 40.79 27.42 -33.18
N THR A 9 41.03 26.18 -32.71
CA THR A 9 41.63 24.95 -33.29
C THR A 9 43.17 24.97 -33.32
N ASP A 10 43.86 24.08 -32.58
CA ASP A 10 44.55 22.89 -33.12
C ASP A 10 45.13 21.96 -32.00
N ARG A 11 45.98 20.99 -32.34
CA ARG A 11 46.37 19.74 -31.64
C ARG A 11 47.78 19.73 -31.01
N ALA A 12 48.08 18.57 -30.38
CA ALA A 12 49.38 17.90 -30.12
C ALA A 12 49.85 17.91 -28.64
N THR A 13 50.63 16.95 -28.10
CA THR A 13 51.34 15.77 -28.68
C THR A 13 51.63 14.68 -27.62
N THR A 14 51.66 13.38 -28.00
CA THR A 14 52.38 12.25 -27.31
C THR A 14 52.02 11.92 -25.83
N ASP A 15 52.36 10.75 -25.24
CA ASP A 15 53.33 9.70 -25.59
C ASP A 15 52.87 8.24 -25.25
N ARG A 16 53.72 7.22 -25.48
CA ARG A 16 53.47 5.77 -25.31
C ARG A 16 54.47 5.05 -24.38
N ALA A 17 53.96 4.10 -23.58
CA ALA A 17 54.59 2.80 -23.26
C ALA A 17 53.46 1.80 -22.90
N THR A 18 53.35 0.52 -23.31
CA THR A 18 54.22 -0.69 -23.23
C THR A 18 54.66 -1.04 -21.81
N THR A 19 54.49 -2.28 -21.29
CA THR A 19 54.06 -3.58 -21.88
C THR A 19 53.30 -4.41 -20.78
N ASP A 20 52.97 -5.73 -20.81
CA ASP A 20 53.29 -6.90 -21.66
C ASP A 20 52.19 -8.01 -21.61
N ARG A 21 52.45 -9.23 -22.15
CA ARG A 21 51.58 -10.43 -22.10
C ARG A 21 52.36 -11.76 -22.06
N ALA A 22 51.97 -12.69 -21.18
CA ALA A 22 52.19 -14.16 -21.29
C ALA A 22 51.13 -14.89 -20.43
N THR A 23 50.23 -15.78 -20.89
CA THR A 23 50.31 -17.12 -21.54
C THR A 23 50.64 -18.32 -20.62
N THR A 24 49.58 -19.05 -20.23
CA THR A 24 49.39 -20.54 -20.19
C THR A 24 50.55 -21.50 -19.84
N ASP A 25 50.27 -22.48 -18.95
CA ASP A 25 50.03 -23.88 -19.37
C ASP A 25 49.28 -24.74 -18.29
N ARG A 26 49.19 -26.08 -18.49
CA ARG A 26 48.40 -27.08 -17.73
C ARG A 26 49.22 -28.26 -17.16
N ALA A 27 48.58 -28.96 -16.20
CA ALA A 27 48.57 -30.42 -15.95
C ALA A 27 49.57 -31.10 -14.97
N THR A 28 48.99 -31.98 -14.11
CA THR A 28 49.57 -33.18 -13.42
C THR A 28 50.78 -32.98 -12.49
N THR A 29 50.96 -33.64 -11.33
CA THR A 29 50.46 -34.94 -10.76
C THR A 29 50.22 -34.71 -9.22
N ASP A 30 49.75 -35.58 -8.31
CA ASP A 30 49.99 -37.02 -8.05
C ASP A 30 48.96 -37.63 -7.02
N ARG A 31 49.10 -38.92 -6.66
CA ARG A 31 48.17 -39.75 -5.85
C ARG A 31 48.76 -40.25 -4.52
N ALA A 32 47.96 -40.14 -3.43
CA ALA A 32 47.78 -41.17 -2.38
C ALA A 32 46.50 -40.78 -1.57
N THR A 33 45.72 -41.64 -0.91
CA THR A 33 45.92 -43.01 -0.36
C THR A 33 44.63 -43.87 -0.43
N THR A 34 44.79 -45.19 -0.27
CA THR A 34 43.91 -46.16 0.46
C THR A 34 42.38 -45.92 0.44
N SER A 35 41.54 -46.62 -0.33
CA SER A 35 41.28 -48.08 -0.40
C SER A 35 40.68 -48.72 0.87
N MET A 36 39.35 -48.91 0.90
CA MET A 36 38.64 -50.10 1.41
C MET A 36 37.14 -50.00 1.03
N ALA A 37 36.69 -50.74 0.01
CA ALA A 37 35.33 -50.60 -0.55
C ALA A 37 34.73 -51.91 -1.11
N THR A 38 34.67 -52.94 -0.26
CA THR A 38 33.90 -54.18 -0.41
C THR A 38 33.40 -54.56 0.99
N THR A 39 32.11 -54.75 1.27
CA THR A 39 31.02 -55.29 0.44
C THR A 39 29.68 -54.65 0.83
N SER A 40 28.80 -54.37 -0.15
CA SER A 40 27.32 -54.20 -0.06
C SER A 40 26.80 -53.15 -1.06
N ARG A 41 26.74 -53.51 -2.35
CA ARG A 41 26.02 -52.72 -3.38
C ARG A 41 25.44 -53.57 -4.52
N ALA A 42 24.95 -54.76 -4.18
CA ALA A 42 24.40 -55.73 -5.14
C ALA A 42 22.99 -56.23 -4.77
N ALA A 43 22.21 -55.45 -4.00
CA ALA A 43 20.88 -55.84 -3.55
C ALA A 43 19.97 -54.62 -3.24
N LYS A 44 19.67 -53.77 -4.24
CA LYS A 44 18.60 -52.75 -4.16
C LYS A 44 18.12 -52.13 -5.49
N ASN A 45 18.53 -52.67 -6.64
CA ASN A 45 18.31 -52.05 -7.96
C ASN A 45 17.19 -52.71 -8.79
N SER A 46 16.06 -53.06 -8.14
CA SER A 46 14.95 -53.82 -8.75
C SER A 46 13.55 -53.42 -8.23
N ALA A 47 13.41 -52.21 -7.69
CA ALA A 47 12.15 -51.72 -7.11
C ALA A 47 12.00 -50.18 -7.21
N ALA A 48 12.37 -49.59 -8.36
CA ALA A 48 12.51 -48.13 -8.49
C ALA A 48 12.12 -47.61 -9.90
N THR A 49 11.02 -48.11 -10.48
CA THR A 49 10.61 -47.73 -11.86
C THR A 49 9.09 -47.61 -12.06
N ASP A 50 8.30 -47.19 -11.07
CA ASP A 50 6.87 -46.91 -11.32
C ASP A 50 6.18 -45.92 -10.35
N THR A 51 6.79 -44.73 -10.11
CA THR A 51 6.13 -43.64 -9.36
C THR A 51 6.62 -42.25 -9.77
N ALA A 52 6.47 -41.91 -11.06
CA ALA A 52 6.87 -40.60 -11.60
C ALA A 52 5.88 -40.03 -12.64
N ALA A 53 4.60 -40.41 -12.55
CA ALA A 53 3.54 -39.79 -13.33
C ALA A 53 3.17 -38.44 -12.68
N THR A 54 3.43 -37.32 -13.37
CA THR A 54 2.99 -36.00 -12.92
C THR A 54 1.46 -35.93 -12.90
N SER A 55 0.89 -35.54 -11.75
CA SER A 55 -0.55 -35.42 -11.53
C SER A 55 -1.12 -34.23 -12.30
N ARG A 56 -1.30 -34.42 -13.61
CA ARG A 56 -1.95 -33.45 -14.50
C ARG A 56 -3.35 -33.13 -13.99
N ALA A 57 -3.56 -31.89 -13.54
CA ALA A 57 -4.86 -31.40 -13.12
C ALA A 57 -5.93 -31.71 -14.17
N ALA A 58 -7.08 -32.25 -13.71
CA ALA A 58 -8.17 -32.65 -14.58
C ALA A 58 -8.64 -31.50 -15.47
N THR A 59 -8.98 -31.78 -16.71
CA THR A 59 -9.49 -30.78 -17.66
C THR A 59 -10.96 -31.02 -17.98
N SER A 60 -11.63 -30.02 -18.57
CA SER A 60 -13.02 -30.20 -19.04
C SER A 60 -13.18 -31.26 -20.14
N ARG A 61 -12.09 -31.75 -20.75
CA ARG A 61 -12.10 -32.94 -21.63
C ARG A 61 -12.14 -34.26 -20.85
N ASP A 62 -11.59 -34.28 -19.64
CA ASP A 62 -11.53 -35.46 -18.80
C ASP A 62 -12.88 -35.67 -18.09
N VAL A 63 -13.49 -34.58 -17.60
CA VAL A 63 -14.90 -34.54 -17.18
C VAL A 63 -15.84 -35.00 -18.30
N ALA A 64 -15.62 -34.52 -19.53
CA ALA A 64 -16.44 -34.91 -20.68
C ALA A 64 -16.34 -36.42 -20.99
N ARG A 65 -15.13 -36.98 -20.88
CA ARG A 65 -14.86 -38.41 -21.06
C ARG A 65 -15.53 -39.26 -20.00
N LEU A 66 -15.42 -38.87 -18.73
CA LEU A 66 -16.00 -39.59 -17.59
C LEU A 66 -17.54 -39.54 -17.59
N ALA A 67 -18.13 -38.37 -17.85
CA ALA A 67 -19.58 -38.20 -17.93
C ALA A 67 -20.23 -38.81 -19.19
N GLY A 68 -19.43 -39.25 -20.17
CA GLY A 68 -19.89 -39.80 -21.44
C GLY A 68 -20.58 -38.76 -22.34
N VAL A 69 -20.01 -37.56 -22.46
CA VAL A 69 -20.58 -36.44 -23.23
C VAL A 69 -19.53 -35.67 -24.04
N ALA A 70 -19.96 -34.78 -24.95
CA ALA A 70 -19.06 -33.86 -25.63
C ALA A 70 -18.53 -32.77 -24.67
N GLN A 71 -17.33 -32.24 -24.93
CA GLN A 71 -16.75 -31.12 -24.14
C GLN A 71 -17.64 -29.86 -24.18
N SER A 72 -18.36 -29.64 -25.30
CA SER A 72 -19.37 -28.60 -25.41
C SER A 72 -20.56 -28.82 -24.46
N THR A 73 -20.99 -30.06 -24.24
CA THR A 73 -22.03 -30.40 -23.25
C THR A 73 -21.58 -30.10 -21.83
N VAL A 74 -20.33 -30.42 -21.47
CA VAL A 74 -19.75 -30.00 -20.18
C VAL A 74 -19.78 -28.47 -20.06
N SER A 75 -19.35 -27.75 -21.10
CA SER A 75 -19.44 -26.29 -21.15
C SER A 75 -20.87 -25.76 -20.99
N TYR A 76 -21.89 -26.43 -21.55
CA TYR A 76 -23.30 -26.05 -21.38
C TYR A 76 -23.84 -26.36 -19.98
N VAL A 77 -23.48 -27.49 -19.34
CA VAL A 77 -23.84 -27.76 -17.95
C VAL A 77 -23.17 -26.76 -17.01
N MET A 78 -21.88 -26.48 -17.22
CA MET A 78 -21.13 -25.49 -16.44
C MET A 78 -21.72 -24.08 -16.61
N SER A 79 -21.96 -23.61 -17.84
CA SER A 79 -22.39 -22.24 -18.14
C SER A 79 -23.91 -21.99 -18.07
N GLY A 80 -24.74 -23.04 -18.04
CA GLY A 80 -26.20 -22.93 -18.01
C GLY A 80 -26.87 -22.41 -19.29
N ARG A 81 -26.11 -22.00 -20.32
CA ARG A 81 -26.59 -21.29 -21.52
C ARG A 81 -27.51 -22.09 -22.46
N ARG A 82 -27.77 -23.37 -22.16
CA ARG A 82 -28.67 -24.24 -22.93
C ARG A 82 -29.36 -25.21 -21.98
N SER A 83 -30.63 -25.53 -22.24
CA SER A 83 -31.32 -26.60 -21.51
C SER A 83 -30.66 -27.95 -21.81
N ILE A 84 -30.30 -28.67 -20.75
CA ILE A 84 -29.67 -30.00 -20.75
C ILE A 84 -30.51 -30.89 -19.83
N SER A 85 -30.74 -32.15 -20.19
CA SER A 85 -31.59 -33.05 -19.37
C SER A 85 -31.01 -33.23 -17.96
N ALA A 86 -31.88 -33.34 -16.95
CA ALA A 86 -31.47 -33.49 -15.55
C ALA A 86 -30.62 -34.76 -15.29
N GLU A 87 -30.74 -35.78 -16.15
CA GLU A 87 -29.87 -36.95 -16.17
C GLU A 87 -28.46 -36.61 -16.68
N THR A 88 -28.35 -35.93 -17.84
CA THR A 88 -27.05 -35.54 -18.42
C THR A 88 -26.33 -34.52 -17.54
N ARG A 89 -27.09 -33.62 -16.90
CA ARG A 89 -26.57 -32.68 -15.89
C ARG A 89 -25.94 -33.43 -14.71
N ARG A 90 -26.68 -34.34 -14.06
CA ARG A 90 -26.17 -35.14 -12.93
C ARG A 90 -24.93 -35.96 -13.30
N ARG A 91 -24.89 -36.58 -14.49
CA ARG A 91 -23.69 -37.30 -14.97
C ARG A 91 -22.45 -36.42 -15.10
N VAL A 92 -22.62 -35.15 -15.50
CA VAL A 92 -21.52 -34.18 -15.54
C VAL A 92 -21.15 -33.67 -14.15
N GLU A 93 -22.13 -33.45 -13.26
CA GLU A 93 -21.90 -32.98 -11.89
C GLU A 93 -21.11 -34.04 -11.08
N SER A 94 -21.50 -35.32 -11.09
CA SER A 94 -20.74 -36.39 -10.43
C SER A 94 -19.33 -36.58 -11.03
N ALA A 95 -19.17 -36.42 -12.36
CA ALA A 95 -17.85 -36.47 -13.00
C ALA A 95 -16.95 -35.26 -12.67
N ILE A 96 -17.53 -34.15 -12.21
CA ILE A 96 -16.79 -32.99 -11.69
C ILE A 96 -16.32 -33.28 -10.26
N GLU A 97 -17.18 -33.86 -9.43
CA GLU A 97 -16.87 -34.27 -8.05
C GLU A 97 -15.78 -35.35 -8.01
N GLU A 98 -15.94 -36.44 -8.79
CA GLU A 98 -15.01 -37.59 -8.83
C GLU A 98 -13.60 -37.20 -9.30
N LEU A 99 -13.48 -36.25 -10.23
CA LEU A 99 -12.19 -35.74 -10.72
C LEU A 99 -11.63 -34.56 -9.91
N ALA A 100 -12.32 -34.14 -8.84
CA ALA A 100 -12.06 -32.89 -8.12
C ALA A 100 -11.88 -31.67 -9.06
N PHE A 101 -12.64 -31.63 -10.18
CA PHE A 101 -12.43 -30.68 -11.25
C PHE A 101 -12.90 -29.28 -10.87
N GLN A 102 -11.96 -28.40 -10.54
CA GLN A 102 -12.27 -26.99 -10.32
C GLN A 102 -12.37 -26.24 -11.66
N PRO A 103 -13.47 -25.50 -11.93
CA PRO A 103 -13.54 -24.62 -13.07
C PRO A 103 -12.50 -23.50 -12.98
N ASN A 104 -11.58 -23.43 -13.96
CA ASN A 104 -10.71 -22.27 -14.19
C ASN A 104 -11.52 -20.97 -14.07
N ALA A 105 -11.00 -19.92 -13.42
CA ALA A 105 -11.76 -18.71 -13.09
C ALA A 105 -12.52 -18.10 -14.29
N GLY A 106 -11.91 -18.04 -15.48
CA GLY A 106 -12.57 -17.58 -16.71
C GLY A 106 -13.81 -18.40 -17.12
N ALA A 107 -13.86 -19.70 -16.80
CA ALA A 107 -15.06 -20.53 -17.02
C ALA A 107 -16.18 -20.23 -16.00
N ARG A 108 -15.85 -19.72 -14.80
CA ARG A 108 -16.83 -19.16 -13.86
C ARG A 108 -17.39 -17.84 -14.39
N ALA A 109 -16.51 -16.92 -14.80
CA ALA A 109 -16.90 -15.63 -15.41
C ALA A 109 -17.80 -15.81 -16.65
N LEU A 110 -17.53 -16.82 -17.48
CA LEU A 110 -18.37 -17.17 -18.63
C LEU A 110 -19.80 -17.67 -18.26
N LYS A 111 -20.02 -18.13 -17.02
CA LYS A 111 -21.35 -18.50 -16.50
C LYS A 111 -22.10 -17.30 -15.93
N SER A 112 -21.43 -16.51 -15.09
CA SER A 112 -22.03 -15.49 -14.23
C SER A 112 -22.03 -14.07 -14.82
N GLN A 113 -21.24 -13.82 -15.89
CA GLN A 113 -20.77 -12.48 -16.26
C GLN A 113 -19.99 -11.78 -15.13
N ARG A 114 -19.48 -12.54 -14.15
CA ARG A 114 -18.74 -12.06 -12.97
C ARG A 114 -17.45 -12.82 -12.72
N THR A 115 -16.34 -12.12 -12.63
CA THR A 115 -15.02 -12.67 -12.34
C THR A 115 -14.92 -13.20 -10.91
N GLN A 116 -15.69 -12.65 -9.97
CA GLN A 116 -15.47 -12.77 -8.53
C GLN A 116 -14.08 -12.25 -8.13
N VAL A 117 -13.67 -11.12 -8.73
CA VAL A 117 -12.37 -10.47 -8.48
C VAL A 117 -12.59 -8.97 -8.29
N ILE A 118 -12.05 -8.40 -7.21
CA ILE A 118 -11.95 -6.94 -7.03
C ILE A 118 -10.54 -6.49 -7.41
N GLY A 119 -10.44 -5.49 -8.29
CA GLY A 119 -9.16 -4.84 -8.60
C GLY A 119 -8.78 -3.89 -7.47
N LEU A 120 -7.58 -4.05 -6.90
CA LEU A 120 -7.09 -3.19 -5.82
C LEU A 120 -5.85 -2.42 -6.31
N MET A 121 -6.04 -1.15 -6.67
CA MET A 121 -4.93 -0.27 -7.09
C MET A 121 -4.37 0.48 -5.88
N VAL A 122 -3.15 0.14 -5.50
CA VAL A 122 -2.51 0.57 -4.25
C VAL A 122 -1.16 1.27 -4.46
N PRO A 123 -0.74 2.14 -3.51
CA PRO A 123 0.51 2.88 -3.58
C PRO A 123 1.82 2.08 -3.60
N PHE A 124 1.79 0.74 -3.63
CA PHE A 124 3.01 -0.09 -3.58
C PHE A 124 4.03 0.29 -4.67
N GLY A 125 5.25 0.55 -4.21
CA GLY A 125 6.43 1.02 -4.92
C GLY A 125 7.53 1.31 -3.88
N LEU A 126 8.73 1.75 -4.30
CA LEU A 126 9.83 2.02 -3.36
C LEU A 126 9.55 3.20 -2.40
N ASP A 127 8.74 4.17 -2.84
CA ASP A 127 8.41 5.39 -2.08
C ASP A 127 7.10 5.29 -1.28
N ALA A 128 6.53 4.08 -1.13
CA ALA A 128 5.29 3.85 -0.42
C ALA A 128 5.45 3.86 1.10
N ASP A 129 4.53 4.49 1.84
CA ASP A 129 4.31 4.09 3.24
C ASP A 129 3.68 2.69 3.22
N THR A 130 4.41 1.72 3.76
CA THR A 130 3.93 0.33 3.86
C THR A 130 3.25 0.06 5.21
N SER A 131 3.60 0.83 6.24
CA SER A 131 3.14 0.66 7.61
C SER A 131 1.69 1.11 7.81
N GLY A 132 1.31 2.28 7.28
CA GLY A 132 -0.06 2.79 7.28
C GLY A 132 -0.97 2.03 6.31
N LEU A 133 -0.42 1.51 5.20
CA LEU A 133 -1.15 0.87 4.11
C LEU A 133 -1.67 -0.54 4.45
N LEU A 134 -0.82 -1.39 5.04
CA LEU A 134 -1.14 -2.82 5.23
C LEU A 134 -2.47 -3.10 5.95
N PRO A 135 -2.86 -2.39 7.03
CA PRO A 135 -4.15 -2.57 7.69
C PRO A 135 -5.39 -2.30 6.82
N PHE A 136 -5.28 -1.40 5.83
CA PHE A 136 -6.37 -1.18 4.87
C PHE A 136 -6.51 -2.38 3.93
N ILE A 137 -5.38 -2.89 3.41
CA ILE A 137 -5.33 -4.04 2.50
C ILE A 137 -5.83 -5.31 3.20
N GLU A 138 -5.40 -5.56 4.44
CA GLU A 138 -5.88 -6.68 5.27
C GLU A 138 -7.41 -6.64 5.41
N THR A 139 -7.97 -5.46 5.68
CA THR A 139 -9.43 -5.30 5.83
C THR A 139 -10.15 -5.48 4.48
N ILE A 140 -9.63 -4.90 3.39
CA ILE A 140 -10.19 -5.05 2.03
C ILE A 140 -10.24 -6.53 1.61
N ALA A 141 -9.13 -7.25 1.80
CA ALA A 141 -9.03 -8.66 1.43
C ALA A 141 -9.97 -9.55 2.27
N ASN A 142 -10.11 -9.26 3.57
CA ASN A 142 -11.09 -9.98 4.41
C ASN A 142 -12.53 -9.72 3.96
N CYS A 143 -12.92 -8.47 3.73
CA CYS A 143 -14.28 -8.14 3.27
C CYS A 143 -14.57 -8.65 1.85
N ALA A 144 -13.57 -8.80 0.98
CA ALA A 144 -13.72 -9.45 -0.32
C ALA A 144 -13.94 -10.96 -0.18
N ARG A 145 -13.12 -11.64 0.63
CA ARG A 145 -13.26 -13.06 0.96
C ARG A 145 -14.59 -13.37 1.65
N GLU A 146 -15.12 -12.45 2.46
CA GLU A 146 -16.45 -12.54 3.08
C GLU A 146 -17.61 -12.44 2.08
N GLN A 147 -17.35 -12.12 0.81
CA GLN A 147 -18.30 -12.05 -0.30
C GLN A 147 -17.86 -12.93 -1.49
N ASP A 148 -17.07 -13.97 -1.24
CA ASP A 148 -16.53 -14.91 -2.24
C ASP A 148 -15.68 -14.28 -3.38
N HIS A 149 -15.13 -13.08 -3.19
CA HIS A 149 -14.26 -12.41 -4.16
C HIS A 149 -12.76 -12.53 -3.82
N ASP A 150 -11.96 -12.81 -4.84
CA ASP A 150 -10.49 -12.69 -4.84
C ASP A 150 -10.06 -11.21 -4.99
N ILE A 151 -8.83 -10.87 -4.57
CA ILE A 151 -8.20 -9.55 -4.84
C ILE A 151 -7.16 -9.66 -5.96
N LEU A 152 -7.31 -8.85 -7.00
CA LEU A 152 -6.26 -8.62 -8.01
C LEU A 152 -5.55 -7.29 -7.71
N LEU A 153 -4.37 -7.39 -7.11
CA LEU A 153 -3.56 -6.22 -6.74
C LEU A 153 -2.83 -5.62 -7.95
N VAL A 154 -2.82 -4.29 -8.04
CA VAL A 154 -2.11 -3.52 -9.06
C VAL A 154 -1.37 -2.34 -8.40
N THR A 155 -0.14 -2.05 -8.85
CA THR A 155 0.67 -0.94 -8.32
C THR A 155 0.29 0.39 -8.96
N ARG A 156 0.41 1.48 -8.19
CA ARG A 156 0.14 2.86 -8.64
C ARG A 156 0.99 3.29 -9.83
N ASP A 157 2.18 2.72 -9.99
CA ASP A 157 3.15 3.08 -11.05
C ASP A 157 2.62 2.82 -12.48
N GLU A 158 1.57 1.99 -12.63
CA GLU A 158 0.86 1.80 -13.89
C GLU A 158 -0.17 2.91 -14.23
N GLY A 159 -0.54 3.73 -13.23
CA GLY A 159 -1.49 4.84 -13.34
C GLY A 159 -2.79 4.51 -14.08
N SER A 160 -3.22 5.44 -14.93
CA SER A 160 -4.45 5.29 -15.71
C SER A 160 -4.42 4.12 -16.71
N ALA A 161 -3.22 3.63 -17.09
CA ALA A 161 -3.09 2.43 -17.93
C ALA A 161 -3.39 1.15 -17.13
N GLY A 162 -3.04 1.10 -15.84
CA GLY A 162 -3.39 0.01 -14.93
C GLY A 162 -4.90 -0.08 -14.70
N LEU A 163 -5.57 1.05 -14.44
CA LEU A 163 -7.04 1.13 -14.37
C LEU A 163 -7.71 0.66 -15.68
N THR A 164 -7.24 1.18 -16.81
CA THR A 164 -7.74 0.77 -18.14
C THR A 164 -7.55 -0.73 -18.36
N ARG A 165 -6.42 -1.30 -17.92
CA ARG A 165 -6.18 -2.75 -18.03
C ARG A 165 -7.12 -3.57 -17.14
N LEU A 166 -7.36 -3.15 -15.90
CA LEU A 166 -8.28 -3.82 -14.96
C LEU A 166 -9.71 -3.90 -15.51
N ALA A 167 -10.23 -2.78 -16.05
CA ALA A 167 -11.54 -2.74 -16.70
C ALA A 167 -11.56 -3.50 -18.04
N SER A 168 -10.45 -3.48 -18.79
CA SER A 168 -10.34 -4.24 -20.04
C SER A 168 -10.46 -5.75 -19.79
N ARG A 169 -10.96 -6.49 -20.78
CA ARG A 169 -11.03 -7.97 -20.79
C ARG A 169 -11.90 -8.60 -19.68
N SER A 170 -12.59 -7.81 -18.85
CA SER A 170 -13.29 -8.27 -17.65
C SER A 170 -12.34 -9.05 -16.72
N LEU A 171 -11.32 -8.37 -16.17
CA LEU A 171 -10.41 -8.96 -15.18
C LEU A 171 -10.95 -8.84 -13.74
N CYS A 172 -11.65 -7.76 -13.42
CA CYS A 172 -12.31 -7.53 -12.15
C CYS A 172 -13.76 -7.06 -12.36
N ASP A 173 -14.63 -7.34 -11.38
CA ASP A 173 -16.03 -6.92 -11.38
C ASP A 173 -16.20 -5.48 -10.90
N ALA A 174 -15.30 -5.00 -10.04
CA ALA A 174 -15.19 -3.62 -9.57
C ALA A 174 -13.76 -3.29 -9.12
N ILE A 175 -13.45 -2.00 -8.87
CA ILE A 175 -12.13 -1.50 -8.51
C ILE A 175 -12.16 -0.66 -7.22
N VAL A 176 -11.19 -0.87 -6.33
CA VAL A 176 -10.81 0.05 -5.25
C VAL A 176 -9.55 0.81 -5.67
N LEU A 177 -9.59 2.14 -5.59
CA LEU A 177 -8.47 3.02 -5.94
C LEU A 177 -7.98 3.79 -4.71
N MET A 178 -6.68 3.72 -4.42
CA MET A 178 -6.03 4.33 -3.25
C MET A 178 -4.91 5.33 -3.62
N ASP A 179 -4.40 6.03 -2.61
CA ASP A 179 -3.34 7.06 -2.70
C ASP A 179 -3.74 8.23 -3.60
N ILE A 180 -4.92 8.79 -3.36
CA ILE A 180 -5.55 9.82 -4.20
C ILE A 180 -4.82 11.17 -4.07
N GLU A 181 -4.41 11.72 -5.21
CA GLU A 181 -3.85 13.07 -5.31
C GLU A 181 -4.97 14.12 -5.42
N THR A 182 -4.67 15.38 -5.08
CA THR A 182 -5.70 16.45 -5.14
C THR A 182 -6.19 16.68 -6.57
N HIS A 183 -5.27 16.61 -7.55
CA HIS A 183 -5.52 16.78 -8.98
C HIS A 183 -5.17 15.49 -9.77
N ASP A 184 -5.69 14.36 -9.31
CA ASP A 184 -5.29 13.03 -9.74
C ASP A 184 -5.77 12.64 -11.16
N ALA A 185 -4.81 12.46 -12.08
CA ALA A 185 -5.05 12.10 -13.48
C ALA A 185 -5.70 10.71 -13.70
N ARG A 186 -5.85 9.90 -12.64
CA ARG A 186 -6.59 8.63 -12.69
C ARG A 186 -8.10 8.84 -12.61
N ILE A 187 -8.58 9.93 -12.02
CA ILE A 187 -10.01 10.14 -11.70
C ILE A 187 -10.90 10.29 -12.95
N PRO A 188 -10.54 11.08 -13.99
CA PRO A 188 -11.34 11.13 -15.23
C PRO A 188 -11.42 9.79 -15.96
N VAL A 189 -10.36 8.98 -15.86
CA VAL A 189 -10.32 7.63 -16.45
C VAL A 189 -11.18 6.66 -15.65
N ALA A 190 -11.08 6.68 -14.31
CA ALA A 190 -11.92 5.89 -13.41
C ALA A 190 -13.42 6.18 -13.58
N ALA A 191 -13.80 7.46 -13.70
CA ALA A 191 -15.18 7.89 -13.93
C ALA A 191 -15.75 7.45 -15.29
N ALA A 192 -14.89 7.15 -16.27
CA ALA A 192 -15.27 6.68 -17.59
C ALA A 192 -15.33 5.14 -17.72
N LEU A 193 -15.06 4.38 -16.65
CA LEU A 193 -15.07 2.91 -16.70
C LEU A 193 -16.49 2.33 -16.60
N ALA A 194 -16.72 1.23 -17.33
CA ALA A 194 -17.96 0.46 -17.25
C ALA A 194 -18.01 -0.52 -16.05
N VAL A 195 -16.93 -0.61 -15.26
CA VAL A 195 -16.87 -1.33 -13.98
C VAL A 195 -16.97 -0.33 -12.84
N PRO A 196 -17.71 -0.60 -11.75
CA PRO A 196 -17.77 0.29 -10.60
C PRO A 196 -16.38 0.56 -10.01
N VAL A 197 -16.10 1.82 -9.69
CA VAL A 197 -14.89 2.24 -8.97
C VAL A 197 -15.29 2.95 -7.68
N ILE A 198 -14.59 2.65 -6.59
CA ILE A 198 -14.66 3.40 -5.34
C ILE A 198 -13.29 3.93 -4.96
N LEU A 199 -13.26 5.16 -4.42
CA LEU A 199 -12.04 5.80 -3.97
C LEU A 199 -11.88 5.60 -2.45
N ILE A 200 -10.67 5.24 -2.03
CA ILE A 200 -10.21 5.44 -0.64
C ILE A 200 -9.26 6.64 -0.64
N GLY A 201 -9.79 7.76 -0.16
CA GLY A 201 -9.27 9.10 -0.44
C GLY A 201 -10.30 9.98 -1.15
N LEU A 202 -10.02 11.28 -1.23
CA LEU A 202 -10.92 12.30 -1.78
C LEU A 202 -10.15 13.23 -2.74
N PRO A 203 -10.45 13.24 -4.06
CA PRO A 203 -9.87 14.22 -4.99
C PRO A 203 -10.61 15.57 -4.88
N ALA A 204 -10.07 16.64 -5.49
CA ALA A 204 -10.78 17.92 -5.59
C ALA A 204 -12.10 17.81 -6.39
N GLU A 205 -12.09 17.00 -7.46
CA GLU A 205 -13.25 16.74 -8.30
C GLU A 205 -13.49 15.22 -8.42
N PRO A 206 -14.45 14.63 -7.67
CA PRO A 206 -14.73 13.19 -7.74
C PRO A 206 -15.38 12.69 -9.04
N LEU A 207 -15.86 13.59 -9.90
CA LEU A 207 -16.52 13.27 -11.19
C LEU A 207 -17.64 12.21 -11.10
N GLY A 208 -18.36 12.15 -9.97
CA GLY A 208 -19.44 11.20 -9.71
C GLY A 208 -19.01 9.87 -9.09
N LEU A 209 -17.72 9.63 -8.89
CA LEU A 209 -17.21 8.47 -8.15
C LEU A 209 -17.55 8.59 -6.65
N LEU A 210 -17.82 7.44 -6.03
CA LEU A 210 -18.04 7.37 -4.58
C LEU A 210 -16.69 7.37 -3.84
N CYS A 211 -16.58 8.24 -2.84
CA CYS A 211 -15.40 8.38 -2.00
C CYS A 211 -15.69 7.90 -0.58
N VAL A 212 -14.80 7.12 0.01
CA VAL A 212 -14.81 6.81 1.45
C VAL A 212 -13.44 7.12 2.01
N ASP A 213 -13.35 7.93 3.06
CA ASP A 213 -12.05 8.35 3.59
C ASP A 213 -12.13 8.69 5.08
N LEU A 214 -10.98 8.88 5.74
CA LEU A 214 -10.95 9.51 7.06
C LEU A 214 -11.30 11.01 6.93
N ASP A 215 -11.92 11.62 7.94
CA ASP A 215 -11.84 13.08 8.09
C ASP A 215 -10.44 13.48 8.55
N PHE A 216 -9.51 13.53 7.61
CA PHE A 216 -8.15 14.01 7.85
C PHE A 216 -8.12 15.46 8.36
N GLU A 217 -9.09 16.30 8.01
CA GLU A 217 -9.16 17.66 8.57
C GLU A 217 -9.55 17.61 10.06
N GLN A 218 -10.45 16.71 10.46
CA GLN A 218 -10.71 16.41 11.89
C GLN A 218 -9.48 15.81 12.58
N ALA A 219 -8.76 14.90 11.93
CA ALA A 219 -7.54 14.31 12.49
C ALA A 219 -6.49 15.39 12.83
N GLY A 220 -6.27 16.35 11.93
CA GLY A 220 -5.40 17.50 12.16
C GLY A 220 -5.91 18.41 13.28
N ARG A 221 -7.23 18.71 13.31
CA ARG A 221 -7.86 19.50 14.39
C ARG A 221 -7.67 18.85 15.75
N LEU A 222 -7.95 17.54 15.88
CA LEU A 222 -7.85 16.79 17.14
C LEU A 222 -6.41 16.75 17.68
N ALA A 223 -5.42 16.55 16.82
CA ALA A 223 -4.01 16.52 17.24
C ALA A 223 -3.55 17.85 17.85
N VAL A 224 -3.99 18.98 17.27
CA VAL A 224 -3.70 20.32 17.79
C VAL A 224 -4.53 20.64 19.05
N GLN A 225 -5.83 20.35 19.04
CA GLN A 225 -6.72 20.60 20.18
C GLN A 225 -6.21 19.88 21.44
N HIS A 226 -5.81 18.61 21.33
CA HIS A 226 -5.24 17.86 22.45
C HIS A 226 -3.96 18.50 23.01
N LEU A 227 -3.11 19.09 22.16
CA LEU A 227 -1.92 19.81 22.60
C LEU A 227 -2.28 21.16 23.27
N ALA A 228 -3.24 21.90 22.73
CA ALA A 228 -3.77 23.12 23.34
C ALA A 228 -4.37 22.85 24.74
N GLU A 229 -5.20 21.81 24.86
CA GLU A 229 -5.85 21.38 26.11
C GLU A 229 -4.86 20.85 27.15
N THR A 230 -3.70 20.33 26.72
CA THR A 230 -2.59 19.93 27.61
C THR A 230 -1.56 21.05 27.84
N GLY A 231 -1.93 22.31 27.55
CA GLY A 231 -1.19 23.49 27.99
C GLY A 231 0.05 23.85 27.17
N HIS A 232 0.19 23.32 25.95
CA HIS A 232 1.28 23.65 25.04
C HIS A 232 1.12 25.06 24.47
N ASP A 233 2.24 25.79 24.37
CA ASP A 233 2.29 27.19 23.90
C ASP A 233 2.82 27.33 22.46
N ARG A 234 3.27 26.22 21.86
CA ARG A 234 3.74 26.14 20.48
C ARG A 234 3.67 24.71 19.94
N ILE A 235 3.53 24.58 18.62
CA ILE A 235 3.48 23.27 17.95
C ILE A 235 4.45 23.21 16.77
N VAL A 236 5.13 22.09 16.56
CA VAL A 236 5.80 21.78 15.30
C VAL A 236 5.20 20.52 14.68
N LEU A 237 4.75 20.62 13.43
CA LEU A 237 4.24 19.50 12.65
C LEU A 237 5.38 18.94 11.79
N ILE A 238 5.83 17.74 12.12
CA ILE A 238 6.77 16.96 11.30
C ILE A 238 5.95 16.29 10.20
N GLY A 239 6.17 16.73 8.97
CA GLY A 239 5.41 16.36 7.77
C GLY A 239 5.91 15.07 7.12
N HIS A 240 5.47 14.87 5.87
CA HIS A 240 5.91 13.78 5.00
C HIS A 240 7.19 14.16 4.23
N PRO A 241 7.81 13.22 3.49
CA PRO A 241 8.83 13.51 2.50
C PRO A 241 8.37 14.57 1.49
N ARG A 242 9.26 15.51 1.14
CA ARG A 242 8.97 16.58 0.18
C ARG A 242 8.46 16.07 -1.17
N ALA A 243 8.88 14.88 -1.61
CA ALA A 243 8.35 14.22 -2.81
C ALA A 243 6.85 13.85 -2.67
N THR A 244 6.41 13.40 -1.49
CA THR A 244 4.99 13.13 -1.20
C THR A 244 4.18 14.43 -1.14
N VAL A 245 4.75 15.49 -0.57
CA VAL A 245 4.10 16.82 -0.52
C VAL A 245 3.97 17.42 -1.92
N ALA A 246 5.00 17.29 -2.77
CA ALA A 246 5.00 17.78 -4.15
C ALA A 246 4.05 17.02 -5.09
N ARG A 247 3.58 15.83 -4.70
CA ARG A 247 2.50 15.08 -5.40
C ARG A 247 1.09 15.55 -5.02
N GLU A 248 0.94 16.52 -4.13
CA GLU A 248 -0.37 17.00 -3.63
C GLU A 248 -1.30 15.89 -3.10
N VAL A 249 -0.74 14.83 -2.51
CA VAL A 249 -1.50 13.69 -1.98
C VAL A 249 -2.54 14.20 -0.97
N ASN A 250 -3.83 13.95 -1.24
CA ASN A 250 -4.87 14.84 -0.71
C ASN A 250 -5.03 14.78 0.82
N PHE A 251 -4.83 13.59 1.42
CA PHE A 251 -4.89 13.44 2.87
C PHE A 251 -3.86 14.31 3.59
N VAL A 252 -2.66 14.46 3.00
CA VAL A 252 -1.58 15.28 3.54
C VAL A 252 -2.00 16.76 3.57
N GLY A 253 -2.61 17.23 2.49
CA GLY A 253 -3.17 18.59 2.41
C GLY A 253 -4.30 18.82 3.41
N ARG A 254 -5.22 17.87 3.55
CA ARG A 254 -6.36 17.93 4.48
C ARG A 254 -5.94 17.98 5.95
N PHE A 255 -5.08 17.06 6.38
CA PHE A 255 -4.55 17.07 7.75
C PHE A 255 -3.79 18.36 8.06
N ARG A 256 -2.94 18.82 7.13
CA ARG A 256 -2.21 20.10 7.27
C ARG A 256 -3.16 21.28 7.44
N ARG A 257 -4.23 21.40 6.64
CA ARG A 257 -5.24 22.46 6.81
C ARG A 257 -5.97 22.36 8.15
N GLY A 258 -6.38 21.15 8.55
CA GLY A 258 -7.05 20.92 9.83
C GLY A 258 -6.21 21.33 11.04
N ALA A 259 -4.91 21.00 11.02
CA ALA A 259 -3.96 21.38 12.06
C ALA A 259 -3.71 22.90 12.08
N ILE A 260 -3.42 23.53 10.93
CA ILE A 260 -3.19 24.99 10.85
C ILE A 260 -4.42 25.75 11.39
N ALA A 261 -5.62 25.43 10.90
CA ALA A 261 -6.84 26.14 11.30
C ALA A 261 -7.16 25.98 12.79
N ALA A 262 -6.83 24.83 13.40
CA ALA A 262 -6.95 24.66 14.85
C ALA A 262 -5.87 25.45 15.62
N ALA A 263 -4.63 25.50 15.11
CA ALA A 263 -3.55 26.24 15.75
C ALA A 263 -3.85 27.75 15.75
N ASP A 264 -4.27 28.29 14.61
CA ASP A 264 -4.74 29.68 14.49
C ASP A 264 -5.91 29.98 15.44
N ALA A 265 -6.91 29.08 15.52
CA ALA A 265 -8.07 29.25 16.39
C ALA A 265 -7.74 29.21 17.89
N HIS A 266 -6.71 28.44 18.30
CA HIS A 266 -6.18 28.43 19.66
C HIS A 266 -5.10 29.52 19.91
N GLY A 267 -4.74 30.32 18.90
CA GLY A 267 -3.67 31.32 18.98
C GLY A 267 -2.27 30.71 19.13
N LEU A 268 -2.09 29.43 18.77
CA LEU A 268 -0.84 28.69 18.92
C LEU A 268 0.11 28.96 17.74
N PRO A 269 1.29 29.54 18.00
CA PRO A 269 2.37 29.60 17.02
C PRO A 269 2.76 28.20 16.57
N HIS A 270 2.77 27.99 15.26
CA HIS A 270 3.04 26.69 14.68
C HIS A 270 4.06 26.77 13.54
N THR A 271 4.90 25.74 13.41
CA THR A 271 5.83 25.56 12.28
C THR A 271 5.64 24.19 11.65
N ILE A 272 5.98 24.05 10.38
CA ILE A 272 5.83 22.79 9.63
C ILE A 272 7.17 22.43 8.99
N VAL A 273 7.63 21.21 9.25
CA VAL A 273 8.93 20.69 8.80
C VAL A 273 8.70 19.41 7.99
N ASP A 274 8.70 19.56 6.66
CA ASP A 274 8.57 18.45 5.70
C ASP A 274 9.94 17.77 5.49
N GLN A 275 9.98 16.43 5.62
CA GLN A 275 11.23 15.64 5.57
C GLN A 275 11.93 15.82 4.20
N PRO A 276 13.26 16.04 4.15
CA PRO A 276 13.94 16.28 2.88
C PRO A 276 13.86 15.09 1.90
N GLU A 277 13.84 13.87 2.43
CA GLU A 277 13.74 12.59 1.72
C GLU A 277 12.96 11.57 2.57
N ARG A 278 12.61 10.40 2.03
CA ARG A 278 12.00 9.31 2.82
C ARG A 278 13.05 8.55 3.63
N GLY A 279 12.70 8.17 4.85
CA GLY A 279 13.46 7.21 5.65
C GLY A 279 14.24 7.84 6.81
N PRO A 280 15.04 7.05 7.55
CA PRO A 280 15.58 7.45 8.86
C PRO A 280 16.42 8.73 8.84
N ALA A 281 17.18 8.98 7.77
CA ALA A 281 17.97 10.21 7.62
C ALA A 281 17.08 11.45 7.42
N GLY A 282 16.06 11.35 6.56
CA GLY A 282 15.07 12.41 6.35
C GLY A 282 14.26 12.72 7.61
N VAL A 283 13.83 11.70 8.35
CA VAL A 283 13.12 11.90 9.64
C VAL A 283 14.05 12.51 10.70
N ALA A 284 15.32 12.10 10.77
CA ALA A 284 16.29 12.70 11.70
C ALA A 284 16.53 14.18 11.39
N ALA A 285 16.76 14.54 10.12
CA ALA A 285 16.95 15.93 9.71
C ALA A 285 15.71 16.80 9.95
N ALA A 286 14.50 16.26 9.76
CA ALA A 286 13.26 16.95 10.10
C ALA A 286 13.09 17.16 11.61
N LEU A 287 13.52 16.18 12.43
CA LEU A 287 13.49 16.29 13.89
C LEU A 287 14.52 17.32 14.40
N ASP A 288 15.74 17.31 13.87
CA ASP A 288 16.77 18.30 14.23
C ASP A 288 16.29 19.72 13.90
N GLN A 289 15.81 19.96 12.67
CA GLN A 289 15.25 21.25 12.29
C GLN A 289 14.05 21.66 13.17
N ALA A 290 13.19 20.71 13.58
CA ALA A 290 12.07 20.99 14.48
C ALA A 290 12.50 21.39 15.90
N LEU A 291 13.59 20.79 16.41
CA LEU A 291 14.17 21.11 17.72
C LEU A 291 14.95 22.43 17.69
N ASP A 292 15.75 22.67 16.64
CA ASP A 292 16.50 23.92 16.47
C ASP A 292 15.55 25.13 16.37
N GLN A 293 14.50 25.04 15.56
CA GLN A 293 13.47 26.09 15.45
C GLN A 293 12.72 26.34 16.77
N ALA A 294 12.57 25.31 17.60
CA ALA A 294 12.01 25.46 18.93
C ALA A 294 13.01 26.12 19.91
N LEU A 295 14.30 25.80 19.83
CA LEU A 295 15.34 26.42 20.65
C LEU A 295 15.53 27.90 20.32
N ASP A 296 15.64 28.25 19.03
CA ASP A 296 15.74 29.65 18.56
C ASP A 296 14.56 30.49 19.07
N ARG A 297 13.34 29.92 19.03
CA ARG A 297 12.14 30.56 19.56
C ARG A 297 12.25 30.82 21.07
N ALA A 298 12.66 29.82 21.84
CA ALA A 298 12.79 29.92 23.30
C ALA A 298 13.79 31.02 23.70
N LEU A 299 14.93 31.09 22.99
CA LEU A 299 15.95 32.12 23.17
C LEU A 299 15.42 33.52 22.82
N ALA A 300 14.60 33.64 21.78
CA ALA A 300 13.99 34.91 21.37
C ALA A 300 12.86 35.40 22.30
N THR A 301 12.09 34.51 22.92
CA THR A 301 11.03 34.88 23.89
C THR A 301 11.54 35.06 25.31
N GLY A 302 12.70 34.48 25.64
CA GLY A 302 13.36 34.59 26.94
C GLY A 302 12.77 33.70 28.04
N PRO A 303 13.49 33.53 29.17
CA PRO A 303 13.22 32.49 30.18
C PRO A 303 11.98 32.74 31.07
N ALA A 304 11.18 33.76 30.77
CA ALA A 304 9.89 34.02 31.43
C ALA A 304 8.69 33.49 30.63
N ALA A 305 8.90 33.11 29.36
CA ALA A 305 7.89 32.39 28.59
C ALA A 305 7.72 30.96 29.11
N ARG A 306 6.53 30.38 28.94
CA ARG A 306 6.40 28.92 28.88
C ARG A 306 7.00 28.45 27.56
N ASP A 307 7.53 27.23 27.56
CA ASP A 307 8.25 26.66 26.42
C ASP A 307 7.78 25.23 26.08
N ALA A 308 6.51 24.95 26.38
CA ALA A 308 5.86 23.65 26.25
C ALA A 308 5.64 23.29 24.78
N LEU A 309 6.66 22.67 24.18
CA LEU A 309 6.68 22.17 22.81
C LEU A 309 5.77 20.94 22.64
N GLY A 310 4.78 21.06 21.73
CA GLY A 310 4.07 19.93 21.16
C GLY A 310 4.61 19.55 19.78
N LEU A 311 4.88 18.27 19.55
CA LEU A 311 5.21 17.73 18.23
C LEU A 311 4.02 16.94 17.67
N ILE A 312 3.64 17.21 16.43
CA ILE A 312 2.67 16.40 15.66
C ILE A 312 3.44 15.67 14.57
N VAL A 313 3.50 14.35 14.63
CA VAL A 313 4.15 13.51 13.61
C VAL A 313 3.08 12.98 12.69
N HIS A 314 2.99 13.59 11.51
CA HIS A 314 1.95 13.33 10.51
C HIS A 314 2.22 12.04 9.71
N ASP A 315 3.48 11.73 9.44
CA ASP A 315 3.87 10.53 8.70
C ASP A 315 3.96 9.30 9.62
N THR A 316 3.17 8.26 9.34
CA THR A 316 3.12 7.03 10.14
C THR A 316 4.49 6.35 10.21
N GLU A 317 5.29 6.35 9.14
CA GLU A 317 6.65 5.79 9.16
C GLU A 317 7.63 6.62 9.99
N ALA A 318 7.34 7.92 10.21
CA ALA A 318 8.19 8.81 11.01
C ALA A 318 7.91 8.71 12.53
N VAL A 319 6.76 8.17 12.96
CA VAL A 319 6.36 8.13 14.39
C VAL A 319 7.42 7.43 15.26
N GLN A 320 7.85 6.23 14.89
CA GLN A 320 8.83 5.48 15.69
C GLN A 320 10.26 6.04 15.58
N PRO A 321 10.78 6.44 14.41
CA PRO A 321 12.07 7.13 14.31
C PRO A 321 12.13 8.48 15.03
N VAL A 322 11.04 9.26 15.08
CA VAL A 322 10.99 10.50 15.89
C VAL A 322 11.14 10.19 17.38
N LEU A 323 10.37 9.23 17.92
CA LEU A 323 10.46 8.85 19.33
C LEU A 323 11.86 8.31 19.70
N HIS A 324 12.48 7.54 18.80
CA HIS A 324 13.85 7.08 18.95
C HIS A 324 14.86 8.25 18.90
N GLY A 325 14.73 9.16 17.92
CA GLY A 325 15.60 10.31 17.77
C GLY A 325 15.54 11.29 18.94
N LEU A 326 14.36 11.48 19.52
CA LEU A 326 14.15 12.25 20.75
C LEU A 326 14.85 11.60 21.94
N THR A 327 14.66 10.29 22.12
CA THR A 327 15.27 9.51 23.21
C THR A 327 16.80 9.50 23.09
N ALA A 328 17.34 9.38 21.87
CA ALA A 328 18.78 9.46 21.59
C ALA A 328 19.39 10.84 21.87
N ARG A 329 18.60 11.91 21.77
CA ARG A 329 18.96 13.29 22.18
C ARG A 329 18.71 13.56 23.67
N GLY A 330 18.25 12.57 24.43
CA GLY A 330 18.02 12.65 25.87
C GLY A 330 16.64 13.21 26.29
N HIS A 331 15.79 13.60 25.34
CA HIS A 331 14.42 14.05 25.62
C HIS A 331 13.50 12.87 25.95
N ARG A 332 12.57 13.08 26.89
CA ARG A 332 11.52 12.11 27.24
C ARG A 332 10.15 12.61 26.77
N PRO A 333 9.60 12.04 25.69
CA PRO A 333 8.21 12.25 25.28
C PRO A 333 7.23 12.06 26.45
N GLY A 334 6.28 12.98 26.60
CA GLY A 334 5.30 12.99 27.69
C GLY A 334 5.76 13.62 29.00
N ARG A 335 7.02 14.10 29.06
CA ARG A 335 7.59 14.78 30.23
C ARG A 335 8.34 16.05 29.87
N ASP A 336 9.28 15.95 28.92
CA ASP A 336 10.16 17.06 28.55
C ASP A 336 9.61 17.82 27.32
N LEU A 337 8.77 17.15 26.51
CA LEU A 337 7.91 17.69 25.46
C LEU A 337 6.78 16.67 25.16
N SER A 338 5.75 17.06 24.40
CA SER A 338 4.70 16.13 23.97
C SER A 338 4.84 15.70 22.51
N VAL A 339 4.42 14.47 22.19
CA VAL A 339 4.35 13.94 20.82
C VAL A 339 2.97 13.32 20.57
N VAL A 340 2.30 13.75 19.50
CA VAL A 340 1.10 13.13 18.95
C VAL A 340 1.44 12.53 17.58
N GLY A 341 1.20 11.24 17.36
CA GLY A 341 1.41 10.59 16.06
C GLY A 341 0.12 10.38 15.29
N LEU A 342 0.14 10.46 13.96
CA LEU A 342 -0.92 9.88 13.12
C LEU A 342 -0.53 8.44 12.76
N CYS A 343 -1.14 7.46 13.42
CA CYS A 343 -0.81 6.05 13.23
C CYS A 343 -1.91 5.08 13.71
N PRO A 344 -1.95 3.84 13.17
CA PRO A 344 -2.85 2.79 13.67
C PRO A 344 -2.56 2.45 15.15
N GLU A 345 -3.62 2.12 15.91
CA GLU A 345 -3.55 1.79 17.33
C GLU A 345 -2.48 0.73 17.67
N ALA A 346 -2.32 -0.29 16.83
CA ALA A 346 -1.32 -1.35 17.02
C ALA A 346 0.14 -0.86 16.92
N LEU A 347 0.42 0.11 16.02
CA LEU A 347 1.75 0.76 15.99
C LEU A 347 1.92 1.62 17.24
N ALA A 348 0.88 2.38 17.61
CA ALA A 348 0.92 3.26 18.76
C ALA A 348 1.17 2.54 20.11
N GLU A 349 0.64 1.32 20.24
CA GLU A 349 0.82 0.45 21.41
C GLU A 349 2.19 -0.25 21.43
N SER A 350 2.82 -0.44 20.27
CA SER A 350 4.15 -1.04 20.15
C SER A 350 5.33 -0.09 20.37
N THR A 351 5.09 1.23 20.40
CA THR A 351 6.16 2.21 20.64
C THR A 351 6.53 2.30 22.12
N THR A 352 7.77 2.72 22.40
CA THR A 352 8.29 2.89 23.76
C THR A 352 8.76 4.34 23.93
N PRO A 353 8.11 5.17 24.77
CA PRO A 353 6.82 4.91 25.43
C PRO A 353 5.64 4.92 24.43
N PRO A 354 4.50 4.26 24.74
CA PRO A 354 3.34 4.22 23.85
C PRO A 354 2.80 5.60 23.50
N VAL A 355 2.68 5.89 22.20
CA VAL A 355 2.45 7.24 21.67
C VAL A 355 0.98 7.61 21.62
N THR A 356 0.62 8.78 22.15
CA THR A 356 -0.71 9.38 21.94
C THR A 356 -0.93 9.53 20.46
N ASN A 357 -1.97 8.88 19.93
CA ASN A 357 -2.14 8.78 18.49
C ASN A 357 -3.52 9.26 18.04
N VAL A 358 -3.56 9.91 16.88
CA VAL A 358 -4.77 9.95 16.07
C VAL A 358 -4.77 8.71 15.18
N SER A 359 -5.85 7.95 15.22
CA SER A 359 -5.99 6.71 14.47
C SER A 359 -6.45 6.98 13.03
N LEU A 360 -5.86 6.22 12.09
CA LEU A 360 -6.27 6.19 10.68
C LEU A 360 -7.60 5.45 10.43
N GLU A 361 -8.18 4.82 11.46
CA GLU A 361 -9.37 3.96 11.41
C GLU A 361 -9.46 3.02 10.18
N PRO A 362 -8.37 2.30 9.81
CA PRO A 362 -8.27 1.57 8.53
C PRO A 362 -9.34 0.49 8.38
N ARG A 363 -9.76 -0.12 9.50
CA ARG A 363 -10.83 -1.12 9.52
C ARG A 363 -12.19 -0.52 9.14
N ASP A 364 -12.49 0.68 9.61
CA ASP A 364 -13.79 1.33 9.39
C ASP A 364 -13.87 1.95 7.98
N VAL A 365 -12.80 2.62 7.54
CA VAL A 365 -12.68 3.15 6.18
C VAL A 365 -12.81 2.03 5.15
N SER A 366 -11.99 0.97 5.25
CA SER A 366 -12.05 -0.15 4.30
C SER A 366 -13.39 -0.91 4.35
N ARG A 367 -13.99 -1.12 5.54
CA ARG A 367 -15.31 -1.77 5.64
C ARG A 367 -16.42 -0.95 4.98
N ARG A 368 -16.44 0.36 5.20
CA ARG A 368 -17.41 1.27 4.58
C ARG A 368 -17.22 1.34 3.06
N ALA A 369 -15.97 1.36 2.59
CA ALA A 369 -15.64 1.28 1.17
C ALA A 369 -16.15 -0.02 0.55
N MET A 370 -15.76 -1.19 1.08
CA MET A 370 -16.19 -2.49 0.53
C MET A 370 -17.71 -2.70 0.61
N ARG A 371 -18.36 -2.30 1.71
CA ARG A 371 -19.84 -2.29 1.86
C ARG A 371 -20.51 -1.43 0.80
N THR A 372 -19.89 -0.33 0.38
CA THR A 372 -20.42 0.53 -0.68
C THR A 372 -20.14 -0.06 -2.07
N LEU A 373 -18.96 -0.64 -2.29
CA LEU A 373 -18.60 -1.33 -3.53
C LEU A 373 -19.52 -2.52 -3.82
N PHE A 374 -19.81 -3.36 -2.82
CA PHE A 374 -20.72 -4.50 -2.99
C PHE A 374 -22.17 -4.08 -3.24
N ARG A 375 -22.61 -2.92 -2.73
CA ARG A 375 -23.91 -2.32 -3.11
C ARG A 375 -23.96 -1.75 -4.53
N LEU A 376 -22.81 -1.39 -5.13
CA LEU A 376 -22.74 -1.08 -6.56
C LEU A 376 -22.72 -2.35 -7.43
N LEU A 377 -22.35 -3.49 -6.85
CA LEU A 377 -22.42 -4.80 -7.50
C LEU A 377 -23.81 -5.45 -7.35
N ASP A 378 -24.57 -5.20 -6.29
CA ASP A 378 -25.98 -5.61 -6.27
C ASP A 378 -26.80 -4.79 -7.29
N ARG A 379 -27.25 -5.46 -8.35
CA ARG A 379 -28.04 -4.86 -9.43
C ARG A 379 -29.53 -4.83 -9.13
N ASP A 380 -29.99 -5.59 -8.15
CA ASP A 380 -31.41 -5.73 -7.82
C ASP A 380 -31.85 -4.67 -6.78
N HIS A 381 -30.89 -4.08 -6.06
CA HIS A 381 -31.12 -3.02 -5.05
C HIS A 381 -30.29 -1.73 -5.29
N PRO A 382 -30.46 -1.03 -6.43
CA PRO A 382 -29.74 0.21 -6.73
C PRO A 382 -30.05 1.29 -5.68
N THR A 383 -29.11 1.47 -4.75
CA THR A 383 -29.28 2.32 -3.56
C THR A 383 -28.55 3.65 -3.75
N ALA A 384 -29.20 4.77 -3.44
CA ALA A 384 -28.54 6.06 -3.36
C ALA A 384 -27.48 6.06 -2.23
N ALA A 385 -26.20 6.06 -2.61
CA ALA A 385 -25.10 6.31 -1.70
C ALA A 385 -24.78 7.82 -1.65
N ALA A 386 -24.28 8.30 -0.52
CA ALA A 386 -23.66 9.62 -0.48
C ALA A 386 -22.38 9.60 -1.35
N PRO A 387 -22.09 10.65 -2.14
CA PRO A 387 -20.90 10.70 -3.00
C PRO A 387 -19.60 10.72 -2.20
N VAL A 388 -19.64 11.16 -0.94
CA VAL A 388 -18.51 11.14 0.00
C VAL A 388 -19.01 10.66 1.36
N GLU A 389 -18.39 9.61 1.92
CA GLU A 389 -18.59 9.15 3.31
C GLU A 389 -17.27 9.36 4.08
N LEU A 390 -17.23 10.34 5.00
CA LEU A 390 -16.07 10.56 5.87
C LEU A 390 -16.22 9.82 7.20
N VAL A 391 -15.15 9.10 7.59
CA VAL A 391 -15.02 8.41 8.88
C VAL A 391 -14.43 9.38 9.90
N ALA A 392 -15.11 9.54 11.03
CA ALA A 392 -14.60 10.39 12.11
C ALA A 392 -13.29 9.85 12.68
N ALA A 393 -12.29 10.72 12.81
CA ALA A 393 -11.01 10.38 13.42
C ALA A 393 -11.15 10.27 14.96
N ARG A 394 -10.40 9.34 15.57
CA ARG A 394 -10.31 9.19 17.03
C ARG A 394 -8.88 9.51 17.48
N LEU A 395 -8.74 10.32 18.53
CA LEU A 395 -7.50 10.47 19.28
C LEU A 395 -7.54 9.56 20.51
N THR A 396 -6.50 8.76 20.70
CA THR A 396 -6.31 7.87 21.84
C THR A 396 -5.11 8.38 22.65
N ARG A 397 -5.37 8.92 23.85
CA ARG A 397 -4.32 9.46 24.74
C ARG A 397 -3.50 8.33 25.37
N ARG A 398 -2.18 8.43 25.27
CA ARG A 398 -1.20 7.47 25.83
C ARG A 398 -0.09 8.23 26.57
N GLN A 399 1.14 7.71 26.58
CA GLN A 399 2.21 8.17 27.47
C GLN A 399 3.06 9.33 26.94
N THR A 400 3.04 9.60 25.63
CA THR A 400 3.90 10.64 25.02
C THR A 400 3.39 12.08 25.13
N THR A 401 2.27 12.32 25.83
CA THR A 401 1.72 13.68 26.01
C THR A 401 1.53 14.00 27.48
N MET A 402 1.99 15.18 27.90
CA MET A 402 2.00 15.62 29.30
C MET A 402 0.61 15.59 29.96
N PRO A 403 0.52 15.51 31.30
CA PRO A 403 -0.66 15.92 32.05
C PRO A 403 -0.83 17.45 31.95
N GLY A 404 -1.97 17.88 31.42
CA GLY A 404 -2.54 19.21 31.68
C GLY A 404 -3.25 19.26 33.03
#